data_AF-A0AAV0EKD2-F1
#
_entry.id   AF-A0AAV0EKD2-F1
#
_cell.length_a   1.000
_cell.length_b   1.000
_cell.length_c   1.000
_cell.angle_alpha   90.00
_cell.angle_beta   90.00
_cell.angle_gamma   90.00
#
_symmetry.space_group_name_H-M   'P 1'
#
loop_
_entity.id
_entity.type
_entity.pdbx_description
1 polymer ?
#
loop_
_entity_poly.entity_id
_entity_poly.type
_entity_poly.pdbx_seq_one_letter_code
_entity_poly.pdbx_strand_id
1 'polypeptide(L)'
;MPLKKVLVGLVSSYRYDKKVVDTTIANLEAAKLHEAIQTRQLHSDDVIYILSTRNLGQLRASFERYKQDYGYSIDQHITSCGKGLLESIMKVVILCIDSPEKHFAEVVRTSVIGLGTDEDALTRAIVTRAEIDMLKVRGEYNKMNSSSLDQAVADDTSGDYRDFLMTLLGLGI
;
A
#
# COMPACT_ATOMS: atom_id res chain seq x y z
N MET A 1 11.06 -8.16 19.09
CA MET A 1 11.35 -7.36 17.87
C MET A 1 10.03 -6.90 17.26
N PRO A 2 9.71 -5.58 17.31
CA PRO A 2 8.45 -5.02 16.81
C PRO A 2 8.11 -5.44 15.39
N LEU A 3 9.10 -5.41 14.49
CA LEU A 3 8.93 -5.76 13.08
C LEU A 3 8.49 -7.21 12.86
N LYS A 4 9.17 -8.16 13.50
CA LYS A 4 8.82 -9.59 13.40
C LYS A 4 7.37 -9.83 13.81
N LYS A 5 6.89 -9.13 14.86
CA LYS A 5 5.53 -9.28 15.37
C LYS A 5 4.49 -8.86 14.33
N VAL A 6 4.70 -7.70 13.69
CA VAL A 6 3.83 -7.20 12.61
C VAL A 6 3.84 -8.14 11.41
N LEU A 7 5.02 -8.51 10.91
CA LEU A 7 5.14 -9.37 9.74
C LEU A 7 4.51 -10.74 9.96
N VAL A 8 4.77 -11.39 11.11
CA VAL A 8 4.17 -12.69 11.45
C VAL A 8 2.65 -12.58 11.52
N GLY A 9 2.10 -11.53 12.13
CA GLY A 9 0.65 -11.31 12.18
C GLY A 9 0.03 -11.20 10.78
N LEU A 10 0.68 -10.47 9.87
CA LEU A 10 0.19 -10.27 8.51
C LEU A 10 0.26 -11.54 7.66
N VAL A 11 1.40 -12.24 7.65
CA VAL A 11 1.57 -13.44 6.81
C VAL A 11 0.80 -14.65 7.34
N SER A 12 0.50 -14.67 8.64
CA SER A 12 -0.33 -15.73 9.26
C SER A 12 -1.82 -15.41 9.24
N SER A 13 -2.22 -14.31 8.61
CA SER A 13 -3.63 -13.88 8.61
C SER A 13 -4.50 -14.83 7.79
N TYR A 14 -5.61 -15.27 8.38
CA TYR A 14 -6.71 -15.92 7.68
C TYR A 14 -7.95 -15.06 7.87
N ARG A 15 -8.10 -14.06 6.99
CA ARG A 15 -9.11 -13.01 7.16
C ARG A 15 -10.50 -13.57 6.92
N TYR A 16 -11.43 -13.12 7.75
CA TYR A 16 -12.84 -13.41 7.56
C TYR A 16 -13.33 -12.80 6.24
N ASP A 17 -14.09 -13.52 5.40
CA ASP A 17 -14.54 -13.03 4.09
C ASP A 17 -16.00 -12.53 4.08
N LYS A 18 -16.64 -12.39 5.25
CA LYS A 18 -17.99 -11.79 5.26
C LYS A 18 -17.90 -10.30 4.97
N LYS A 19 -18.70 -9.85 4.01
CA LYS A 19 -18.79 -8.46 3.52
C LYS A 19 -19.58 -7.51 4.43
N VAL A 20 -20.02 -7.97 5.60
CA VAL A 20 -20.78 -7.12 6.52
C VAL A 20 -19.80 -6.23 7.27
N VAL A 21 -20.03 -4.91 7.18
CA VAL A 21 -19.27 -3.89 7.90
C VAL A 21 -20.07 -3.45 9.11
N ASP A 22 -19.42 -3.43 10.27
CA ASP A 22 -19.98 -2.89 11.51
C ASP A 22 -19.40 -1.50 11.77
N THR A 23 -20.26 -0.48 11.65
CA THR A 23 -19.88 0.93 11.84
C THR A 23 -19.45 1.23 13.29
N THR A 24 -20.04 0.56 14.28
CA THR A 24 -19.67 0.76 15.68
C THR A 24 -18.24 0.27 15.92
N ILE A 25 -17.91 -0.90 15.37
CA ILE A 25 -16.55 -1.43 15.42
C ILE A 25 -15.59 -0.54 14.63
N ALA A 26 -16.00 -0.02 13.46
CA ALA A 26 -15.16 0.89 12.67
C ALA A 26 -14.77 2.15 13.46
N ASN A 27 -15.73 2.75 14.18
CA ASN A 27 -15.47 3.90 15.05
C ASN A 27 -14.50 3.57 16.19
N LEU A 28 -14.72 2.43 16.87
CA LEU A 28 -13.85 2.00 17.97
C LEU A 28 -12.43 1.70 17.49
N GLU A 29 -12.28 1.06 16.35
CA GLU A 29 -10.98 0.72 15.78
C GLU A 29 -10.24 1.95 15.24
N ALA A 30 -10.96 2.90 14.64
CA ALA A 30 -10.38 4.18 14.25
C ALA A 30 -9.75 4.90 15.45
N ALA A 31 -10.46 4.96 16.57
CA ALA A 31 -9.96 5.56 17.81
C ALA A 31 -8.75 4.81 18.39
N LYS A 32 -8.81 3.47 18.43
CA LYS A 32 -7.67 2.64 18.89
C LYS A 32 -6.43 2.83 18.02
N LEU A 33 -6.59 2.84 16.70
CA LEU A 33 -5.49 3.07 15.77
C LEU A 33 -4.91 4.47 15.96
N HIS A 34 -5.75 5.47 16.19
CA HIS A 34 -5.31 6.85 16.42
C HIS A 34 -4.47 6.97 17.68
N GLU A 35 -4.96 6.44 18.81
CA GLU A 35 -4.23 6.43 20.07
C GLU A 35 -2.89 5.68 19.94
N ALA A 36 -2.87 4.52 19.27
CA ALA A 36 -1.65 3.75 19.07
C ALA A 36 -0.62 4.49 18.20
N ILE A 37 -1.05 5.22 17.17
CA ILE A 37 -0.15 6.01 16.33
C ILE A 37 0.38 7.22 17.10
N GLN A 38 -0.50 7.95 17.81
CA GLN A 38 -0.13 9.12 18.61
C GLN A 38 0.87 8.77 19.72
N THR A 39 0.72 7.60 20.35
CA THR A 39 1.63 7.09 21.39
C THR A 39 2.82 6.30 20.84
N ARG A 40 2.97 6.21 19.50
CA ARG A 40 4.01 5.46 18.78
C ARG A 40 4.06 3.96 19.11
N GLN A 41 2.93 3.38 19.49
CA GLN A 41 2.74 1.96 19.78
C GLN A 41 2.23 1.18 18.56
N LEU A 42 2.87 1.36 17.39
CA LEU A 42 2.46 0.76 16.11
C LEU A 42 2.51 -0.78 16.07
N HIS A 43 3.12 -1.41 17.08
CA HIS A 43 3.28 -2.86 17.21
C HIS A 43 2.50 -3.44 18.40
N SER A 44 1.54 -2.67 18.94
CA SER A 44 0.64 -3.14 19.98
C SER A 44 -0.20 -4.32 19.48
N ASP A 45 -0.64 -5.17 20.41
CA ASP A 45 -1.48 -6.32 20.08
C ASP A 45 -2.80 -5.89 19.45
N ASP A 46 -3.39 -4.77 19.88
CA ASP A 46 -4.60 -4.21 19.26
C ASP A 46 -4.37 -3.84 17.78
N VAL A 47 -3.29 -3.12 17.45
CA VAL A 47 -2.99 -2.71 16.06
C VAL A 47 -2.79 -3.94 15.19
N ILE A 48 -1.98 -4.90 15.67
CA ILE A 48 -1.71 -6.13 14.92
C ILE A 48 -2.98 -6.95 14.77
N TYR A 49 -3.80 -7.07 15.81
CA TYR A 49 -5.07 -7.78 15.76
C TYR A 49 -6.02 -7.17 14.72
N ILE A 50 -6.21 -5.85 14.75
CA ILE A 50 -7.05 -5.14 13.78
C ILE A 50 -6.54 -5.42 12.38
N LEU A 51 -5.26 -5.15 12.12
CA LEU A 51 -4.68 -5.25 10.79
C LEU A 51 -4.53 -6.67 10.27
N SER A 52 -4.46 -7.70 11.12
CA SER A 52 -4.28 -9.10 10.69
C SER A 52 -5.58 -9.91 10.64
N THR A 53 -6.60 -9.57 11.42
CA THR A 53 -7.79 -10.43 11.54
C THR A 53 -9.02 -9.89 10.79
N ARG A 54 -9.14 -8.57 10.68
CA ARG A 54 -10.31 -7.94 10.07
C ARG A 54 -10.34 -8.18 8.56
N ASN A 55 -11.57 -8.29 8.06
CA ASN A 55 -11.83 -8.31 6.62
C ASN A 55 -11.48 -6.95 6.00
N LEU A 56 -11.15 -6.94 4.71
CA LEU A 56 -10.70 -5.71 4.04
C LEU A 56 -11.78 -4.61 4.00
N GLY A 57 -13.06 -4.99 3.91
CA GLY A 57 -14.16 -4.02 3.95
C GLY A 57 -14.28 -3.31 5.30
N GLN A 58 -14.15 -4.06 6.40
CA GLN A 58 -14.13 -3.51 7.75
C GLN A 58 -12.92 -2.59 7.95
N LEU A 59 -11.73 -3.01 7.52
CA LEU A 59 -10.52 -2.19 7.65
C LEU A 59 -10.65 -0.85 6.92
N ARG A 60 -11.12 -0.88 5.67
CA ARG A 60 -11.38 0.34 4.89
C ARG A 60 -12.41 1.24 5.57
N ALA A 61 -13.46 0.66 6.16
CA ALA A 61 -14.43 1.44 6.94
C ALA A 61 -13.79 2.08 8.18
N SER A 62 -12.94 1.36 8.90
CA SER A 62 -12.18 1.90 10.04
C SER A 62 -11.23 3.03 9.61
N PHE A 63 -10.56 2.90 8.45
CA PHE A 63 -9.67 3.95 7.92
C PHE A 63 -10.41 5.17 7.38
N GLU A 64 -11.54 4.96 6.72
CA GLU A 64 -12.40 6.06 6.29
C GLU A 64 -12.94 6.82 7.49
N ARG A 65 -13.37 6.10 8.54
CA ARG A 65 -13.82 6.72 9.77
C ARG A 65 -12.73 7.51 10.46
N TYR A 66 -11.53 6.94 10.52
CA TYR A 66 -10.34 7.63 11.01
C TYR A 66 -10.15 8.98 10.31
N LYS A 67 -10.23 9.00 8.97
CA LYS A 67 -10.08 10.23 8.19
C LYS A 67 -11.19 11.25 8.50
N GLN A 68 -12.42 10.80 8.67
CA GLN A 68 -13.56 11.66 9.02
C GLN A 68 -13.41 12.28 10.41
N ASP A 69 -12.97 11.49 11.40
CA ASP A 69 -12.89 11.92 12.79
C ASP A 69 -11.66 12.81 13.06
N TYR A 70 -10.55 12.62 12.33
CA TYR A 70 -9.28 13.33 12.59
C TYR A 70 -8.83 14.29 11.48
N GLY A 71 -9.46 14.27 10.30
CA GLY A 71 -9.22 15.21 9.21
C GLY A 71 -8.00 14.90 8.32
N TYR A 72 -7.27 13.82 8.58
CA TYR A 72 -6.15 13.33 7.77
C TYR A 72 -6.19 11.80 7.66
N SER A 73 -5.58 11.24 6.63
CA SER A 73 -5.56 9.78 6.47
C SER A 73 -4.57 9.12 7.41
N ILE A 74 -4.82 7.85 7.74
CA ILE A 74 -3.98 7.07 8.67
C ILE A 74 -2.53 6.95 8.20
N ASP A 75 -2.28 6.83 6.89
CA ASP A 75 -0.93 6.80 6.31
C ASP A 75 -0.19 8.14 6.46
N GLN A 76 -0.91 9.27 6.37
CA GLN A 76 -0.35 10.61 6.63
C GLN A 76 0.06 10.74 8.11
N HIS A 77 -0.76 10.25 9.04
CA HIS A 77 -0.42 10.29 10.47
C HIS A 77 0.82 9.44 10.77
N ILE A 78 0.89 8.20 10.29
CA ILE A 78 2.06 7.33 10.47
C ILE A 78 3.33 8.00 9.92
N THR A 79 3.23 8.63 8.74
CA THR A 79 4.37 9.34 8.13
C THR A 79 4.84 10.52 8.98
N SER A 80 3.94 11.22 9.68
CA SER A 80 4.30 12.32 10.58
C SER A 80 4.99 11.86 11.88
N CYS A 81 4.79 10.61 12.29
CA CYS A 81 5.38 10.07 13.52
C CYS A 81 6.88 9.76 13.39
N GLY A 82 7.37 9.44 12.19
CA GLY A 82 8.76 9.13 11.93
C GLY A 82 9.01 8.48 10.57
N LYS A 83 10.30 8.31 10.23
CA LYS A 83 10.77 7.65 9.00
C LYS A 83 11.54 6.36 9.30
N GLY A 84 11.29 5.75 10.45
CA GLY A 84 11.92 4.48 10.81
C GLY A 84 11.35 3.33 9.97
N LEU A 85 11.99 2.18 10.08
CA LEU A 85 11.60 0.98 9.35
C LEU A 85 10.18 0.52 9.71
N LEU A 86 9.79 0.64 10.99
CA LEU A 86 8.47 0.24 11.45
C LEU A 86 7.39 1.15 10.87
N GLU A 87 7.58 2.47 10.92
CA GLU A 87 6.67 3.47 10.36
C GLU A 87 6.51 3.26 8.85
N SER A 88 7.62 3.03 8.15
CA SER A 88 7.64 2.79 6.70
C SER A 88 6.85 1.53 6.32
N ILE A 89 7.06 0.44 7.06
CA ILE A 89 6.33 -0.81 6.82
C ILE A 89 4.86 -0.67 7.18
N MET A 90 4.52 0.02 8.26
CA MET A 90 3.13 0.26 8.63
C MET A 90 2.40 1.12 7.61
N LYS A 91 3.04 2.16 7.05
CA LYS A 91 2.51 2.93 5.92
C LYS A 91 2.18 2.00 4.74
N VAL A 92 3.12 1.11 4.37
CA VAL A 92 2.91 0.14 3.28
C VAL A 92 1.74 -0.79 3.59
N VAL A 93 1.63 -1.31 4.81
CA VAL A 93 0.52 -2.19 5.22
C VAL A 93 -0.84 -1.49 5.06
N ILE A 94 -0.94 -0.24 5.52
CA ILE A 94 -2.14 0.57 5.39
C ILE A 94 -2.48 0.81 3.92
N LEU A 95 -1.50 1.24 3.10
CA LEU A 95 -1.71 1.48 1.68
C LEU A 95 -2.15 0.22 0.93
N CYS A 96 -1.52 -0.93 1.19
CA CYS A 96 -1.89 -2.19 0.56
C CYS A 96 -3.31 -2.65 0.91
N ILE A 97 -3.83 -2.30 2.08
CA ILE A 97 -5.20 -2.59 2.48
C ILE A 97 -6.18 -1.60 1.83
N ASP A 98 -5.89 -0.30 1.94
CA ASP A 98 -6.81 0.76 1.54
C ASP A 98 -6.85 0.95 0.02
N SER A 99 -5.66 1.15 -0.57
CA SER A 99 -5.46 1.53 -1.97
C SER A 99 -4.18 0.88 -2.52
N PRO A 100 -4.18 -0.45 -2.78
CA PRO A 100 -3.00 -1.17 -3.26
C PRO A 100 -2.45 -0.57 -4.56
N GLU A 101 -3.32 -0.05 -5.43
CA GLU A 101 -2.93 0.62 -6.67
C GLU A 101 -2.00 1.82 -6.43
N LYS A 102 -2.18 2.57 -5.33
CA LYS A 102 -1.30 3.69 -4.96
C LYS A 102 0.06 3.20 -4.49
N HIS A 103 0.09 2.10 -3.73
CA HIS A 103 1.35 1.49 -3.32
C HIS A 103 2.16 1.05 -4.54
N PHE A 104 1.55 0.32 -5.47
CA PHE A 104 2.26 -0.14 -6.66
C PHE A 104 2.65 1.01 -7.59
N ALA A 105 1.86 2.08 -7.68
CA ALA A 105 2.27 3.30 -8.40
C ALA A 105 3.51 3.95 -7.76
N GLU A 106 3.56 4.03 -6.42
CA GLU A 106 4.74 4.52 -5.69
C GLU A 106 5.96 3.61 -5.92
N VAL A 107 5.78 2.28 -5.89
CA VAL A 107 6.86 1.31 -6.17
C VAL A 107 7.44 1.52 -7.56
N VAL A 108 6.60 1.55 -8.60
CA VAL A 108 7.06 1.77 -9.99
C VAL A 108 7.78 3.10 -10.12
N ARG A 109 7.24 4.17 -9.52
CA ARG A 109 7.88 5.49 -9.52
C ARG A 109 9.26 5.43 -8.86
N THR A 110 9.37 4.79 -7.71
CA THR A 110 10.65 4.69 -6.98
C THR A 110 11.66 3.81 -7.68
N SER A 111 11.22 2.83 -8.49
CA SER A 111 12.13 1.96 -9.22
C SER A 111 12.72 2.59 -10.47
N VAL A 112 12.13 3.67 -10.99
CA VAL A 112 12.57 4.34 -12.24
C VAL A 112 13.00 5.79 -12.03
N ILE A 113 13.15 6.23 -10.78
CA ILE A 113 13.58 7.60 -10.46
C ILE A 113 15.05 7.65 -10.08
N GLY A 114 15.81 8.48 -10.78
CA GLY A 114 17.23 8.72 -10.48
C GLY A 114 18.14 8.11 -11.54
N LEU A 115 19.37 7.76 -11.14
CA LEU A 115 20.32 7.08 -12.01
C LEU A 115 20.21 5.56 -11.81
N GLY A 116 19.80 4.87 -12.86
CA GLY A 116 19.58 3.43 -12.86
C GLY A 116 18.16 3.05 -12.44
N THR A 117 17.85 1.77 -12.61
CA THR A 117 16.54 1.18 -12.35
C THR A 117 16.67 0.18 -11.20
N ASP A 118 15.66 0.07 -10.34
CA ASP A 118 15.49 -1.10 -9.46
C ASP A 118 14.68 -2.15 -10.23
N GLU A 119 15.36 -2.96 -11.05
CA GLU A 119 14.69 -3.92 -11.93
C GLU A 119 13.89 -4.97 -11.16
N ASP A 120 14.35 -5.34 -9.95
CA ASP A 120 13.66 -6.31 -9.10
C ASP A 120 12.32 -5.78 -8.60
N ALA A 121 12.28 -4.52 -8.13
CA ALA A 121 11.04 -3.88 -7.71
C ALA A 121 10.12 -3.62 -8.90
N LEU A 122 10.66 -3.13 -10.02
CA LEU A 122 9.91 -2.84 -11.24
C LEU A 122 9.26 -4.11 -11.81
N THR A 123 10.05 -5.17 -12.00
CA THR A 123 9.59 -6.46 -12.50
C THR A 123 8.52 -7.03 -11.59
N ARG A 124 8.76 -7.07 -10.27
CA ARG A 124 7.78 -7.60 -9.31
C ARG A 124 6.47 -6.82 -9.35
N ALA A 125 6.52 -5.49 -9.40
CA ALA A 125 5.32 -4.66 -9.46
C ALA A 125 4.53 -4.89 -10.76
N ILE A 126 5.20 -4.89 -11.93
CA ILE A 126 4.51 -5.06 -13.22
C ILE A 126 3.95 -6.47 -13.36
N VAL A 127 4.79 -7.50 -13.18
CA VAL A 127 4.40 -8.91 -13.40
C VAL A 127 3.28 -9.33 -12.46
N THR A 128 3.36 -9.00 -11.17
CA THR A 128 2.35 -9.47 -10.20
C THR A 128 1.02 -8.73 -10.30
N ARG A 129 0.98 -7.57 -10.95
CA ARG A 129 -0.23 -6.73 -11.03
C ARG A 129 -0.84 -6.64 -12.42
N ALA A 130 -0.13 -7.08 -13.46
CA ALA A 130 -0.55 -7.02 -14.86
C ALA A 130 -2.02 -7.47 -15.05
N GLU A 131 -2.40 -8.61 -14.48
CA GLU A 131 -3.72 -9.22 -14.63
C GLU A 131 -4.69 -8.92 -13.47
N ILE A 132 -4.28 -8.12 -12.47
CA ILE A 132 -5.08 -7.85 -11.27
C ILE A 132 -5.70 -6.45 -11.32
N ASP A 133 -4.87 -5.42 -11.38
CA ASP A 133 -5.31 -4.03 -11.26
C ASP A 133 -4.38 -3.02 -11.93
N MET A 134 -3.55 -3.45 -12.89
CA MET A 134 -2.58 -2.59 -13.57
C MET A 134 -3.19 -1.31 -14.15
N LEU A 135 -4.42 -1.37 -14.67
CA LEU A 135 -5.12 -0.17 -15.16
C LEU A 135 -5.33 0.88 -14.06
N LYS A 136 -5.62 0.46 -12.82
CA LYS A 136 -5.74 1.36 -11.67
C LYS A 136 -4.39 1.88 -11.24
N VAL A 137 -3.36 1.03 -11.23
CA VAL A 137 -1.96 1.41 -10.94
C VAL A 137 -1.50 2.51 -11.88
N ARG A 138 -1.73 2.34 -13.20
CA ARG A 138 -1.45 3.37 -14.23
C ARG A 138 -2.21 4.66 -13.95
N GLY A 139 -3.50 4.56 -13.62
CA GLY A 139 -4.32 5.71 -13.26
C GLY A 139 -3.80 6.49 -12.06
N GLU A 140 -3.38 5.81 -11.00
CA GLU A 140 -2.77 6.44 -9.82
C GLU A 140 -1.39 7.02 -10.11
N TYR A 141 -0.56 6.33 -10.90
CA TYR A 141 0.75 6.83 -11.32
C TYR A 141 0.63 8.17 -12.05
N ASN A 142 -0.30 8.27 -13.00
CA ASN A 142 -0.53 9.47 -13.80
C ASN A 142 -1.06 10.65 -12.97
N LYS A 143 -1.76 10.38 -11.86
CA LYS A 143 -2.22 11.44 -10.94
C LYS A 143 -1.07 12.00 -10.09
N MET A 144 -0.07 11.17 -9.79
CA MET A 144 1.04 11.50 -8.91
C MET A 144 2.25 12.09 -9.64
N ASN A 145 2.36 11.87 -10.96
CA ASN A 145 3.53 12.20 -11.76
C ASN A 145 3.16 12.97 -13.02
N SER A 146 4.15 13.65 -13.62
CA SER A 146 3.97 14.40 -14.86
C SER A 146 4.06 13.55 -16.14
N SER A 147 4.58 12.33 -16.03
CA SER A 147 4.67 11.34 -17.12
C SER A 147 3.74 10.17 -16.87
N SER A 148 3.39 9.44 -17.94
CA SER A 148 2.67 8.19 -17.79
C SER A 148 3.56 7.10 -17.23
N LEU A 149 2.96 6.09 -16.58
CA LEU A 149 3.69 4.90 -16.14
C LEU A 149 4.45 4.27 -17.30
N ASP A 150 3.76 4.13 -18.43
CA ASP A 150 4.28 3.51 -19.65
C ASP A 150 5.51 4.25 -20.19
N GLN A 151 5.45 5.59 -20.22
CA GLN A 151 6.56 6.43 -20.66
C GLN A 151 7.75 6.29 -19.71
N ALA A 152 7.50 6.32 -18.40
CA ALA A 152 8.57 6.19 -17.40
C ALA A 152 9.27 4.84 -17.50
N VAL A 153 8.54 3.74 -17.73
CA VAL A 153 9.12 2.42 -17.94
C VAL A 153 9.90 2.35 -19.26
N ALA A 154 9.36 2.91 -20.34
CA ALA A 154 10.02 2.89 -21.64
C ALA A 154 11.31 3.72 -21.68
N ASP A 155 11.37 4.83 -20.93
CA ASP A 155 12.53 5.72 -20.85
C ASP A 155 13.65 5.14 -20.00
N ASP A 156 13.31 4.40 -18.94
CA ASP A 156 14.28 3.90 -17.97
C ASP A 156 14.75 2.47 -18.27
N THR A 157 14.09 1.76 -19.18
CA THR A 157 14.44 0.38 -19.56
C THR A 157 14.78 0.26 -21.05
N SER A 158 15.44 -0.85 -21.44
CA SER A 158 15.83 -1.07 -22.84
C SER A 158 15.82 -2.55 -23.25
N GLY A 159 15.92 -2.78 -24.57
CA GLY A 159 15.98 -4.11 -25.17
C GLY A 159 14.76 -4.99 -24.86
N ASP A 160 14.99 -6.30 -24.87
CA ASP A 160 13.94 -7.30 -24.63
C ASP A 160 13.26 -7.14 -23.27
N TYR A 161 13.98 -6.64 -22.26
CA TYR A 161 13.41 -6.37 -20.95
C TYR A 161 12.33 -5.29 -21.01
N ARG A 162 12.60 -4.17 -21.69
CA ARG A 162 11.59 -3.14 -21.93
C ARG A 162 10.40 -3.72 -22.69
N ASP A 163 10.66 -4.39 -23.80
CA ASP A 163 9.60 -4.87 -24.69
C ASP A 163 8.69 -5.89 -23.97
N PHE A 164 9.27 -6.72 -23.10
CA PHE A 164 8.52 -7.60 -22.20
C PHE A 164 7.63 -6.82 -21.22
N LEU A 165 8.17 -5.82 -20.51
CA LEU A 165 7.39 -5.02 -19.57
C LEU A 165 6.27 -4.24 -20.27
N MET A 166 6.55 -3.65 -21.44
CA MET A 166 5.57 -2.91 -22.22
C MET A 166 4.45 -3.81 -22.74
N THR A 167 4.76 -5.07 -23.07
CA THR A 167 3.76 -6.08 -23.42
C THR A 167 2.82 -6.35 -22.25
N LEU A 168 3.34 -6.52 -21.03
CA LEU A 168 2.53 -6.71 -19.82
C LEU A 168 1.66 -5.49 -19.46
N LEU A 169 2.08 -4.29 -19.86
CA LEU A 169 1.29 -3.06 -19.70
C LEU A 169 0.18 -2.91 -20.77
N GLY A 170 0.10 -3.84 -21.72
CA GLY A 170 -0.88 -3.83 -22.81
C GLY A 170 -0.50 -2.91 -23.97
N LEU A 171 0.79 -2.61 -24.12
CA LEU A 171 1.36 -1.79 -25.20
C LEU A 171 2.30 -2.58 -26.13
N GLY A 172 2.33 -3.91 -25.98
CA GLY A 172 3.02 -4.80 -26.89
C GLY A 172 2.40 -4.78 -28.29
N ILE A 173 3.28 -4.85 -29.29
CA ILE A 173 3.01 -4.85 -30.73
C ILE A 173 2.20 -6.09 -31.13
#